data_AF-A0AA87AWG7-F1
#
_entry.id   AF-A0AA87AWG7-F1
#
_cell.length_a   1.000
_cell.length_b   1.000
_cell.length_c   1.000
_cell.angle_alpha   90.00
_cell.angle_beta   90.00
_cell.angle_gamma   90.00
#
_symmetry.space_group_name_H-M   'P 1'
#
loop_
_entity.id
_entity.type
_entity.pdbx_description
1 polymer ?
#
loop_
_entity_poly.entity_id
_entity_poly.type
_entity_poly.pdbx_seq_one_letter_code
_entity_poly.pdbx_strand_id
1 'polypeptide(L)'
;MTPNAEVKALVDKIKAKYDAENAVVVVKNSPVELSGTRENVRVRETNLGNVVADSLYEYGQTGFKNKADIAVTNGGGLRETIAKDKPITKGSVIAVLPFGNTISQISVTGKDVLAMFEKSLGSILQVDKAGKTVLDENGQPLLEPSGGFLHVSGAKVYYDTNLPSGKRVLRVEVKNHDTGAYDKLDLAKTYYLTTNDFLAAGGDGYTMLGGAREEGPSMDEAFKNYLEKADLTKYAVVNPNSRTISVDSKTYKFEEEKAEQPKEDNSYTGNVGSGANQGEQSTKEEGVTSGKVEQNGNNEQRKVENVENKDEEAKSESKATNVKLPTSAANNQVVENSKENKLPNTGMNTNSTTALGLSLIALVGAAVRRKLSE
;
A
#
# COMPACT_ATOMS: atom_id res chain seq x y z
N MET A 1 15.77 -6.02 -44.23
CA MET A 1 17.02 -5.89 -43.44
C MET A 1 17.25 -7.21 -42.74
N THR A 2 18.45 -7.80 -42.86
CA THR A 2 18.81 -9.02 -42.13
C THR A 2 19.44 -8.62 -40.79
N PRO A 3 18.98 -9.14 -39.64
CA PRO A 3 19.63 -8.86 -38.36
C PRO A 3 21.11 -9.23 -38.41
N ASN A 4 21.99 -8.40 -37.83
CA ASN A 4 23.40 -8.73 -37.70
C ASN A 4 23.55 -10.07 -36.95
N ALA A 5 24.33 -11.01 -37.50
CA ALA A 5 24.42 -12.38 -37.00
C ALA A 5 25.00 -12.45 -35.57
N GLU A 6 25.96 -11.59 -35.24
CA GLU A 6 26.56 -11.51 -33.91
C GLU A 6 25.55 -10.96 -32.89
N VAL A 7 24.82 -9.90 -33.27
CA VAL A 7 23.73 -9.35 -32.45
C VAL A 7 22.63 -10.40 -32.24
N LYS A 8 22.27 -11.16 -33.28
CA LYS A 8 21.28 -12.23 -33.17
C LYS A 8 21.73 -13.31 -32.18
N ALA A 9 22.97 -13.78 -32.28
CA ALA A 9 23.52 -14.78 -31.37
C ALA A 9 23.53 -14.30 -29.91
N LEU A 10 23.83 -13.02 -29.66
CA LEU A 10 23.77 -12.43 -28.34
C LEU A 10 22.33 -12.38 -27.80
N VAL A 11 21.38 -11.93 -28.62
CA VAL A 11 19.95 -11.89 -28.26
C VAL A 11 19.42 -13.29 -27.96
N ASP A 12 19.75 -14.28 -28.79
CA ASP A 12 19.33 -15.67 -28.59
C ASP A 12 19.87 -16.23 -27.25
N LYS A 13 21.15 -15.93 -26.92
CA LYS A 13 21.77 -16.35 -25.66
C LYS A 13 21.10 -15.70 -24.43
N ILE A 14 20.82 -14.39 -24.50
CA ILE A 14 20.13 -13.66 -23.43
C ILE A 14 18.71 -14.19 -23.26
N LYS A 15 18.01 -14.42 -24.38
CA LYS A 15 16.65 -14.98 -24.37
C LYS A 15 16.61 -16.36 -23.74
N ALA A 16 17.54 -17.25 -24.08
CA ALA A 16 17.60 -18.59 -23.49
C ALA A 16 17.79 -18.53 -21.97
N LYS A 17 18.66 -17.63 -21.47
CA LYS A 17 18.83 -17.42 -20.02
C LYS A 17 17.56 -16.87 -19.37
N TYR A 18 16.93 -15.86 -19.99
CA TYR A 18 15.70 -15.25 -19.50
C TYR A 18 14.54 -16.25 -19.45
N ASP A 19 14.36 -17.06 -20.50
CA ASP A 19 13.34 -18.10 -20.57
C ASP A 19 13.55 -19.16 -19.48
N ALA A 20 14.80 -19.55 -19.20
CA ALA A 20 15.13 -20.49 -18.14
C ALA A 20 14.82 -19.92 -16.74
N GLU A 21 15.16 -18.65 -16.48
CA GLU A 21 14.83 -17.99 -15.21
C GLU A 21 13.31 -17.84 -15.01
N ASN A 22 12.57 -17.48 -16.07
CA ASN A 22 11.13 -17.32 -16.00
C ASN A 22 10.37 -18.64 -15.83
N ALA A 23 10.98 -19.77 -16.22
CA ALA A 23 10.42 -21.10 -16.04
C ALA A 23 10.57 -21.65 -14.61
N VAL A 24 11.34 -20.99 -13.74
CA VAL A 24 11.50 -21.41 -12.33
C VAL A 24 10.15 -21.38 -11.64
N VAL A 25 9.73 -22.55 -11.14
CA VAL A 25 8.45 -22.75 -10.45
C VAL A 25 8.55 -22.27 -9.01
N VAL A 26 7.64 -21.39 -8.62
CA VAL A 26 7.47 -20.84 -7.27
C VAL A 26 6.43 -21.67 -6.51
N VAL A 27 5.27 -21.93 -7.13
CA VAL A 27 4.21 -22.80 -6.60
C VAL A 27 3.87 -23.84 -7.66
N LYS A 28 3.92 -25.13 -7.30
CA LYS A 28 3.70 -26.23 -8.24
C LYS A 28 2.32 -26.23 -8.90
N ASN A 29 1.29 -25.88 -8.12
CA ASN A 29 -0.09 -25.85 -8.58
C ASN A 29 -0.86 -24.77 -7.80
N SER A 30 -1.38 -23.76 -8.49
CA SER A 30 -2.26 -22.77 -7.86
C SER A 30 -3.62 -23.41 -7.53
N PRO A 31 -4.06 -23.45 -6.26
CA PRO A 31 -5.34 -24.07 -5.88
C PRO A 31 -6.55 -23.20 -6.26
N VAL A 32 -6.30 -21.93 -6.61
CA VAL A 32 -7.32 -20.93 -6.95
C VAL A 32 -6.88 -20.15 -8.19
N GLU A 33 -7.83 -19.53 -8.89
CA GLU A 33 -7.50 -18.48 -9.85
C GLU A 33 -7.24 -17.19 -9.06
N LEU A 34 -6.15 -16.48 -9.33
CA LEU A 34 -5.94 -15.12 -8.81
C LEU A 34 -6.22 -14.13 -9.94
N SER A 35 -7.40 -13.51 -9.90
CA SER A 35 -7.97 -12.74 -11.01
C SER A 35 -7.32 -11.36 -11.12
N GLY A 36 -6.59 -11.15 -12.22
CA GLY A 36 -5.94 -9.88 -12.58
C GLY A 36 -6.62 -9.17 -13.75
N THR A 37 -7.86 -9.53 -14.07
CA THR A 37 -8.58 -8.93 -15.20
C THR A 37 -8.77 -7.44 -14.98
N ARG A 38 -8.51 -6.65 -16.02
CA ARG A 38 -8.55 -5.18 -15.97
C ARG A 38 -9.91 -4.67 -15.49
N GLU A 39 -10.97 -5.36 -15.88
CA GLU A 39 -12.36 -5.05 -15.59
C GLU A 39 -12.70 -5.28 -14.11
N ASN A 40 -11.90 -6.06 -13.38
CA ASN A 40 -12.09 -6.32 -11.95
C ASN A 40 -11.13 -5.47 -11.09
N VAL A 41 -9.80 -5.59 -11.32
CA VAL A 41 -8.77 -4.97 -10.45
C VAL A 41 -8.84 -3.45 -10.41
N ARG A 42 -9.54 -2.82 -11.36
CA ARG A 42 -9.66 -1.36 -11.49
C ARG A 42 -10.99 -0.80 -11.00
N VAL A 43 -11.91 -1.64 -10.52
CA VAL A 43 -13.26 -1.21 -10.12
C VAL A 43 -13.69 -1.74 -8.75
N ARG A 44 -13.09 -2.84 -8.27
CA ARG A 44 -13.47 -3.51 -7.02
C ARG A 44 -12.34 -4.35 -6.43
N GLU A 45 -12.54 -4.83 -5.20
CA GLU A 45 -11.63 -5.78 -4.56
C GLU A 45 -11.50 -7.07 -5.37
N THR A 46 -10.26 -7.57 -5.48
CA THR A 46 -9.96 -8.86 -6.09
C THR A 46 -9.05 -9.70 -5.21
N ASN A 47 -9.11 -11.01 -5.38
CA ASN A 47 -8.24 -11.93 -4.67
C ASN A 47 -6.75 -11.79 -5.07
N LEU A 48 -6.44 -11.49 -6.34
CA LEU A 48 -5.08 -11.14 -6.76
C LEU A 48 -4.61 -9.86 -6.07
N GLY A 49 -5.48 -8.84 -6.03
CA GLY A 49 -5.20 -7.61 -5.31
C GLY A 49 -4.89 -7.85 -3.83
N ASN A 50 -5.69 -8.70 -3.19
CA ASN A 50 -5.50 -9.06 -1.77
C ASN A 50 -4.20 -9.80 -1.52
N VAL A 51 -3.85 -10.82 -2.34
CA VAL A 51 -2.61 -11.59 -2.13
C VAL A 51 -1.36 -10.73 -2.38
N VAL A 52 -1.40 -9.80 -3.35
CA VAL A 52 -0.30 -8.85 -3.56
C VAL A 52 -0.23 -7.85 -2.41
N ALA A 53 -1.34 -7.26 -1.98
CA ALA A 53 -1.35 -6.34 -0.84
C ALA A 53 -0.89 -7.02 0.46
N ASP A 54 -1.22 -8.31 0.66
CA ASP A 54 -0.73 -9.09 1.79
C ASP A 54 0.78 -9.33 1.73
N SER A 55 1.35 -9.55 0.55
CA SER A 55 2.81 -9.65 0.40
C SER A 55 3.53 -8.36 0.79
N LEU A 56 2.95 -7.21 0.44
CA LEU A 56 3.45 -5.89 0.82
C LEU A 56 3.34 -5.68 2.33
N TYR A 57 2.17 -6.01 2.90
CA TYR A 57 1.93 -5.92 4.34
C TYR A 57 2.92 -6.79 5.12
N GLU A 58 3.08 -8.06 4.72
CA GLU A 58 3.97 -9.00 5.39
C GLU A 58 5.43 -8.54 5.35
N TYR A 59 5.91 -8.07 4.19
CA TYR A 59 7.23 -7.44 4.11
C TYR A 59 7.31 -6.22 5.03
N GLY A 60 6.31 -5.33 4.99
CA GLY A 60 6.23 -4.13 5.80
C GLY A 60 6.22 -4.37 7.32
N GLN A 61 5.91 -5.58 7.78
CA GLN A 61 5.99 -5.94 9.20
C GLN A 61 7.43 -6.06 9.72
N THR A 62 8.41 -6.32 8.85
CA THR A 62 9.78 -6.68 9.26
C THR A 62 10.89 -6.05 8.42
N GLY A 63 10.57 -5.59 7.21
CA GLY A 63 11.53 -5.07 6.25
C GLY A 63 11.90 -3.61 6.43
N PHE A 64 11.18 -2.87 7.28
CA PHE A 64 11.39 -1.44 7.51
C PHE A 64 11.58 -1.13 9.00
N LYS A 65 11.99 0.10 9.29
CA LYS A 65 12.16 0.58 10.67
C LYS A 65 10.88 0.48 11.50
N ASN A 66 9.72 0.71 10.89
CA ASN A 66 8.42 0.64 11.57
C ASN A 66 7.56 -0.48 10.96
N LYS A 67 6.72 -1.10 11.79
CA LYS A 67 5.73 -2.06 11.31
C LYS A 67 4.67 -1.32 10.49
N ALA A 68 4.25 -1.90 9.37
CA ALA A 68 3.23 -1.32 8.52
C ALA A 68 1.83 -1.45 9.14
N ASP A 69 1.16 -0.33 9.39
CA ASP A 69 -0.25 -0.36 9.82
C ASP A 69 -1.18 -0.76 8.66
N ILE A 70 -0.86 -0.30 7.45
CA ILE A 70 -1.66 -0.46 6.24
C ILE A 70 -0.74 -0.79 5.07
N ALA A 71 -1.18 -1.67 4.17
CA ALA A 71 -0.55 -1.84 2.87
C ALA A 71 -1.56 -1.68 1.73
N VAL A 72 -1.15 -0.99 0.66
CA VAL A 72 -1.97 -0.82 -0.53
C VAL A 72 -1.18 -1.00 -1.82
N THR A 73 -1.87 -1.40 -2.88
CA THR A 73 -1.35 -1.30 -4.26
C THR A 73 -2.49 -0.94 -5.20
N ASN A 74 -2.20 -0.16 -6.24
CA ASN A 74 -3.17 0.23 -7.25
C ASN A 74 -3.36 -0.89 -8.29
N GLY A 75 -4.61 -1.12 -8.71
CA GLY A 75 -4.98 -2.14 -9.69
C GLY A 75 -4.39 -1.92 -11.07
N GLY A 76 -3.99 -0.69 -11.41
CA GLY A 76 -3.23 -0.36 -12.61
C GLY A 76 -1.89 -1.08 -12.68
N GLY A 77 -1.27 -1.34 -11.51
CA GLY A 77 -0.05 -2.11 -11.34
C GLY A 77 -0.19 -3.61 -11.60
N LEU A 78 -1.41 -4.16 -11.51
CA LEU A 78 -1.70 -5.59 -11.66
C LEU A 78 -2.11 -5.90 -13.11
N ARG A 79 -1.35 -6.76 -13.79
CA ARG A 79 -1.42 -6.86 -15.26
C ARG A 79 -1.83 -8.22 -15.83
N GLU A 80 -1.83 -9.28 -15.03
CA GLU A 80 -2.11 -10.63 -15.51
C GLU A 80 -2.83 -11.47 -14.45
N THR A 81 -3.61 -12.46 -14.90
CA THR A 81 -4.27 -13.46 -14.06
C THR A 81 -3.36 -14.67 -13.85
N ILE A 82 -3.28 -15.17 -12.61
CA ILE A 82 -2.68 -16.47 -12.34
C ILE A 82 -3.78 -17.52 -12.40
N ALA A 83 -3.69 -18.41 -13.39
CA ALA A 83 -4.68 -19.45 -13.61
C ALA A 83 -4.68 -20.51 -12.51
N LYS A 84 -5.86 -21.00 -12.15
CA LYS A 84 -6.05 -22.18 -11.31
C LYS A 84 -5.46 -23.42 -11.99
N ASP A 85 -4.99 -24.37 -11.19
CA ASP A 85 -4.53 -25.70 -11.63
C ASP A 85 -3.34 -25.63 -12.61
N LYS A 86 -2.53 -24.56 -12.48
CA LYS A 86 -1.29 -24.34 -13.22
C LYS A 86 -0.14 -23.99 -12.26
N PRO A 87 1.12 -24.26 -12.63
CA PRO A 87 2.27 -23.77 -11.90
C PRO A 87 2.32 -22.24 -11.91
N ILE A 88 2.68 -21.65 -10.76
CA ILE A 88 3.07 -20.25 -10.67
C ILE A 88 4.58 -20.19 -10.83
N THR A 89 5.07 -19.51 -11.86
CA THR A 89 6.52 -19.37 -12.11
C THR A 89 7.00 -17.94 -11.83
N LYS A 90 8.32 -17.73 -11.83
CA LYS A 90 8.91 -16.37 -11.80
C LYS A 90 8.36 -15.52 -12.96
N GLY A 91 8.16 -16.11 -14.13
CA GLY A 91 7.50 -15.47 -15.26
C GLY A 91 6.04 -15.06 -14.98
N SER A 92 5.27 -15.88 -14.25
CA SER A 92 3.92 -15.51 -13.81
C SER A 92 3.93 -14.29 -12.89
N VAL A 93 4.87 -14.24 -11.93
CA VAL A 93 5.03 -13.11 -11.00
C VAL A 93 5.38 -11.83 -11.74
N ILE A 94 6.35 -11.88 -12.67
CA ILE A 94 6.74 -10.74 -13.50
C ILE A 94 5.58 -10.29 -14.41
N ALA A 95 4.79 -11.23 -14.94
CA ALA A 95 3.63 -10.89 -15.75
C ALA A 95 2.55 -10.13 -14.93
N VAL A 96 2.39 -10.45 -13.64
CA VAL A 96 1.50 -9.71 -12.74
C VAL A 96 2.05 -8.31 -12.42
N LEU A 97 3.35 -8.19 -12.14
CA LEU A 97 4.04 -6.97 -11.68
C LEU A 97 5.19 -6.54 -12.63
N PRO A 98 4.91 -6.12 -13.89
CA PRO A 98 5.94 -5.99 -14.92
C PRO A 98 6.72 -4.67 -14.91
N PHE A 99 6.43 -3.77 -13.95
CA PHE A 99 6.98 -2.41 -13.95
C PHE A 99 8.30 -2.27 -13.18
N GLY A 100 8.71 -3.29 -12.42
CA GLY A 100 9.93 -3.23 -11.61
C GLY A 100 9.84 -2.25 -10.43
N ASN A 101 8.62 -1.89 -10.00
CA ASN A 101 8.38 -1.06 -8.83
C ASN A 101 9.01 -1.67 -7.57
N THR A 102 9.53 -0.84 -6.68
CA THR A 102 9.96 -1.24 -5.33
C THR A 102 8.83 -1.09 -4.32
N ILE A 103 8.94 -1.81 -3.21
CA ILE A 103 8.11 -1.54 -2.03
C ILE A 103 8.67 -0.30 -1.33
N SER A 104 7.82 0.64 -0.95
CA SER A 104 8.18 1.81 -0.16
C SER A 104 7.31 1.90 1.09
N GLN A 105 7.89 2.35 2.20
CA GLN A 105 7.14 2.77 3.40
C GLN A 105 7.18 4.29 3.56
N ILE A 106 6.01 4.87 3.79
CA ILE A 106 5.82 6.30 4.09
C ILE A 106 5.01 6.48 5.37
N SER A 107 5.24 7.60 6.05
CA SER A 107 4.45 8.03 7.21
C SER A 107 3.33 8.94 6.75
N VAL A 108 2.09 8.60 7.09
CA VAL A 108 0.88 9.33 6.69
C VAL A 108 -0.01 9.63 7.88
N THR A 109 -0.76 10.73 7.86
CA THR A 109 -1.78 10.98 8.89
C THR A 109 -3.06 10.21 8.58
N GLY A 110 -3.93 9.99 9.57
CA GLY A 110 -5.24 9.42 9.33
C GLY A 110 -6.09 10.25 8.34
N LYS A 111 -5.89 11.57 8.28
CA LYS A 111 -6.49 12.42 7.23
C LYS A 111 -6.02 12.03 5.82
N ASP A 112 -4.72 11.76 5.66
CA ASP A 112 -4.16 11.35 4.37
C ASP A 112 -4.66 9.96 3.98
N VAL A 113 -4.81 9.05 4.95
CA VAL A 113 -5.42 7.72 4.74
C VAL A 113 -6.86 7.84 4.24
N LEU A 114 -7.68 8.69 4.87
CA LEU A 114 -9.05 8.93 4.42
C LEU A 114 -9.08 9.53 3.01
N ALA A 115 -8.25 10.55 2.75
CA ALA A 115 -8.15 11.19 1.44
C ALA A 115 -7.68 10.23 0.35
N MET A 116 -6.75 9.33 0.67
CA MET A 116 -6.29 8.25 -0.21
C MET A 116 -7.44 7.32 -0.59
N PHE A 117 -8.26 6.87 0.35
CA PHE A 117 -9.40 6.02 0.03
C PHE A 117 -10.51 6.73 -0.74
N GLU A 118 -10.81 8.00 -0.44
CA GLU A 118 -11.72 8.81 -1.26
C GLU A 118 -11.19 9.00 -2.69
N LYS A 119 -9.88 9.17 -2.85
CA LYS A 119 -9.23 9.25 -4.18
C LYS A 119 -9.38 7.93 -4.95
N SER A 120 -9.12 6.80 -4.31
CA SER A 120 -9.29 5.46 -4.88
C SER A 120 -10.71 5.23 -5.40
N LEU A 121 -11.69 5.70 -4.64
CA LEU A 121 -13.12 5.55 -4.92
C LEU A 121 -13.70 6.73 -5.70
N GLY A 122 -12.86 7.58 -6.30
CA GLY A 122 -13.28 8.86 -6.88
C GLY A 122 -13.85 8.79 -8.31
N SER A 123 -13.71 7.64 -9.00
CA SER A 123 -14.19 7.44 -10.38
C SER A 123 -15.68 7.69 -10.54
N ILE A 124 -16.12 8.09 -11.74
CA ILE A 124 -17.55 8.17 -12.07
C ILE A 124 -18.19 6.77 -12.09
N LEU A 125 -19.53 6.72 -12.07
CA LEU A 125 -20.25 5.46 -12.16
C LEU A 125 -20.16 4.86 -13.57
N GLN A 126 -20.03 3.54 -13.63
CA GLN A 126 -20.03 2.78 -14.87
C GLN A 126 -21.45 2.64 -15.41
N VAL A 127 -21.59 2.82 -16.73
CA VAL A 127 -22.83 2.53 -17.47
C VAL A 127 -22.55 1.58 -18.62
N ASP A 128 -23.53 0.74 -18.95
CA ASP A 128 -23.46 -0.12 -20.12
C ASP A 128 -23.69 0.67 -21.42
N LYS A 129 -23.65 -0.03 -22.56
CA LYS A 129 -23.86 0.58 -23.89
C LYS A 129 -25.24 1.25 -24.05
N ALA A 130 -26.22 0.87 -23.22
CA ALA A 130 -27.56 1.43 -23.20
C ALA A 130 -27.72 2.56 -22.16
N GLY A 131 -26.65 2.93 -21.45
CA GLY A 131 -26.67 3.96 -20.43
C GLY A 131 -27.22 3.48 -19.07
N LYS A 132 -27.39 2.18 -18.87
CA LYS A 132 -27.85 1.62 -17.59
C LYS A 132 -26.66 1.41 -16.65
N THR A 133 -26.83 1.77 -15.38
CA THR A 133 -25.84 1.52 -14.33
C THR A 133 -25.45 0.05 -14.27
N VAL A 134 -24.15 -0.22 -14.27
CA VAL A 134 -23.60 -1.55 -14.02
C VAL A 134 -23.48 -1.75 -12.51
N LEU A 135 -23.97 -2.88 -12.00
CA LEU A 135 -23.93 -3.20 -10.58
C LEU A 135 -22.84 -4.22 -10.27
N ASP A 136 -22.30 -4.15 -9.06
CA ASP A 136 -21.42 -5.17 -8.50
C ASP A 136 -22.22 -6.37 -7.96
N GLU A 137 -21.49 -7.35 -7.43
CA GLU A 137 -22.06 -8.56 -6.84
C GLU A 137 -22.91 -8.29 -5.57
N ASN A 138 -22.82 -7.09 -4.99
CA ASN A 138 -23.56 -6.62 -3.82
C ASN A 138 -24.74 -5.68 -4.19
N GLY A 139 -25.02 -5.52 -5.48
CA GLY A 139 -26.09 -4.65 -5.99
C GLY A 139 -25.77 -3.15 -5.94
N GLN A 140 -24.51 -2.77 -5.72
CA GLN A 140 -24.07 -1.37 -5.71
C GLN A 140 -23.58 -0.93 -7.10
N PRO A 141 -23.76 0.33 -7.51
CA PRO A 141 -23.16 0.86 -8.74
C PRO A 141 -21.64 0.65 -8.80
N LEU A 142 -21.14 0.08 -9.89
CA LEU A 142 -19.70 -0.01 -10.15
C LEU A 142 -19.12 1.34 -10.58
N LEU A 143 -17.84 1.51 -10.31
CA LEU A 143 -17.07 2.66 -10.77
C LEU A 143 -16.44 2.38 -12.13
N GLU A 144 -16.25 3.41 -12.95
CA GLU A 144 -15.45 3.30 -14.17
C GLU A 144 -14.01 2.86 -13.85
N PRO A 145 -13.43 1.92 -14.64
CA PRO A 145 -12.10 1.38 -14.39
C PRO A 145 -11.02 2.44 -14.21
N SER A 146 -10.52 2.56 -12.98
CA SER A 146 -9.38 3.41 -12.63
C SER A 146 -8.13 2.58 -12.38
N GLY A 147 -7.02 2.94 -13.04
CA GLY A 147 -5.72 2.39 -12.67
C GLY A 147 -5.37 2.64 -11.20
N GLY A 148 -5.90 3.73 -10.62
CA GLY A 148 -5.68 4.09 -9.23
C GLY A 148 -6.52 3.34 -8.19
N PHE A 149 -7.47 2.47 -8.55
CA PHE A 149 -8.27 1.75 -7.55
C PHE A 149 -7.35 0.91 -6.63
N LEU A 150 -7.50 0.99 -5.30
CA LEU A 150 -6.61 0.34 -4.35
C LEU A 150 -7.11 -1.03 -3.90
N HIS A 151 -6.17 -1.97 -3.88
CA HIS A 151 -6.25 -3.21 -3.12
C HIS A 151 -5.54 -3.05 -1.79
N VAL A 152 -6.06 -3.68 -0.74
CA VAL A 152 -5.76 -3.30 0.64
C VAL A 152 -5.38 -4.52 1.49
N SER A 153 -4.44 -4.34 2.41
CA SER A 153 -4.17 -5.21 3.53
C SER A 153 -3.93 -4.36 4.78
N GLY A 154 -4.15 -4.93 5.97
CA GLY A 154 -4.06 -4.18 7.24
C GLY A 154 -5.21 -3.21 7.53
N ALA A 155 -6.14 -2.99 6.60
CA ALA A 155 -7.30 -2.11 6.80
C ALA A 155 -8.58 -2.68 6.16
N LYS A 156 -9.72 -2.16 6.62
CA LYS A 156 -11.05 -2.31 6.01
C LYS A 156 -11.62 -0.95 5.69
N VAL A 157 -12.23 -0.80 4.52
CA VAL A 157 -12.85 0.43 4.03
C VAL A 157 -14.26 0.12 3.59
N TYR A 158 -15.22 0.69 4.29
CA TYR A 158 -16.63 0.60 3.95
C TYR A 158 -17.02 1.80 3.11
N TYR A 159 -17.67 1.57 1.98
CA TYR A 159 -18.04 2.65 1.06
C TYR A 159 -19.38 2.43 0.38
N ASP A 160 -20.02 3.53 0.00
CA ASP A 160 -21.29 3.57 -0.72
C ASP A 160 -21.12 4.38 -2.01
N THR A 161 -21.26 3.71 -3.17
CA THR A 161 -21.10 4.34 -4.48
C THR A 161 -22.32 5.15 -4.93
N ASN A 162 -23.45 5.02 -4.23
CA ASN A 162 -24.62 5.88 -4.46
C ASN A 162 -24.39 7.30 -3.93
N LEU A 163 -23.37 7.50 -3.08
CA LEU A 163 -22.97 8.83 -2.62
C LEU A 163 -22.10 9.54 -3.66
N PRO A 164 -22.12 10.89 -3.68
CA PRO A 164 -21.23 11.68 -4.54
C PRO A 164 -19.75 11.35 -4.30
N SER A 165 -18.94 11.43 -5.36
CA SER A 165 -17.48 11.30 -5.26
C SER A 165 -16.90 12.26 -4.22
N GLY A 166 -15.96 11.78 -3.40
CA GLY A 166 -15.41 12.51 -2.25
C GLY A 166 -16.25 12.42 -0.96
N LYS A 167 -17.36 11.66 -0.98
CA LYS A 167 -18.18 11.37 0.20
C LYS A 167 -18.58 9.89 0.25
N ARG A 168 -17.80 9.01 -0.40
CA ARG A 168 -18.18 7.60 -0.55
C ARG A 168 -17.69 6.77 0.61
N VAL A 169 -16.62 7.16 1.29
CA VAL A 169 -16.08 6.41 2.42
C VAL A 169 -16.97 6.63 3.64
N LEU A 170 -17.55 5.54 4.15
CA LEU A 170 -18.41 5.54 5.33
C LEU A 170 -17.60 5.32 6.61
N ARG A 171 -16.62 4.41 6.55
CA ARG A 171 -15.78 4.03 7.69
C ARG A 171 -14.47 3.42 7.17
N VAL A 172 -13.37 3.75 7.83
CA VAL A 172 -12.09 3.07 7.68
C VAL A 172 -11.73 2.47 9.03
N GLU A 173 -11.29 1.23 9.02
CA GLU A 173 -10.77 0.54 10.19
C GLU A 173 -9.37 0.02 9.90
N VAL A 174 -8.47 0.14 10.87
CA VAL A 174 -7.07 -0.26 10.76
C VAL A 174 -6.82 -1.39 11.75
N LYS A 175 -6.12 -2.42 11.31
CA LYS A 175 -5.81 -3.58 12.13
C LYS A 175 -4.81 -3.18 13.22
N ASN A 176 -5.17 -3.44 14.46
CA ASN A 176 -4.30 -3.30 15.60
C ASN A 176 -3.30 -4.47 15.65
N HIS A 177 -2.01 -4.17 15.71
CA HIS A 177 -0.96 -5.19 15.73
C HIS A 177 -0.95 -6.06 16.99
N ASP A 178 -1.36 -5.49 18.13
CA ASP A 178 -1.26 -6.15 19.43
C ASP A 178 -2.46 -7.05 19.69
N THR A 179 -3.66 -6.59 19.31
CA THR A 179 -4.92 -7.32 19.56
C THR A 179 -5.41 -8.11 18.34
N GLY A 180 -4.98 -7.74 17.13
CA GLY A 180 -5.51 -8.27 15.87
C GLY A 180 -6.91 -7.77 15.52
N ALA A 181 -7.54 -6.95 16.38
CA ALA A 181 -8.82 -6.32 16.14
C ALA A 181 -8.70 -5.17 15.13
N TYR A 182 -9.83 -4.66 14.64
CA TYR A 182 -9.88 -3.52 13.74
C TYR A 182 -10.42 -2.29 14.48
N ASP A 183 -9.57 -1.29 14.66
CA ASP A 183 -9.92 -0.03 15.32
C ASP A 183 -10.35 1.00 14.28
N LYS A 184 -11.28 1.90 14.62
CA LYS A 184 -11.64 3.02 13.73
C LYS A 184 -10.41 3.87 13.42
N LEU A 185 -10.33 4.36 12.19
CA LEU A 185 -9.30 5.30 11.76
C LEU A 185 -9.34 6.57 12.62
N ASP A 186 -8.23 6.87 13.29
CA ASP A 186 -8.01 8.13 13.99
C ASP A 186 -7.36 9.13 13.03
N LEU A 187 -8.08 10.20 12.70
CA LEU A 187 -7.63 11.21 11.75
C LEU A 187 -6.36 11.98 12.20
N ALA A 188 -6.09 12.05 13.50
CA ALA A 188 -4.92 12.73 14.04
C ALA A 188 -3.70 11.80 14.21
N LYS A 189 -3.92 10.48 14.26
CA LYS A 189 -2.84 9.49 14.40
C LYS A 189 -2.00 9.41 13.13
N THR A 190 -0.69 9.15 13.32
CA THR A 190 0.23 8.77 12.25
C THR A 190 0.21 7.27 12.04
N TYR A 191 0.17 6.86 10.78
CA TYR A 191 0.22 5.47 10.33
C TYR A 191 1.40 5.27 9.38
N TYR A 192 1.97 4.06 9.40
CA TYR A 192 2.98 3.61 8.46
C TYR A 192 2.33 2.86 7.31
N LEU A 193 2.37 3.45 6.13
CA LEU A 193 1.78 2.92 4.91
C LEU A 193 2.87 2.26 4.06
N THR A 194 2.74 0.96 3.81
CA THR A 194 3.57 0.24 2.83
C THR A 194 2.85 0.17 1.49
N THR A 195 3.51 0.61 0.42
CA THR A 195 2.92 0.69 -0.92
C THR A 195 4.00 0.51 -1.98
N ASN A 196 3.67 0.73 -3.25
CA ASN A 196 4.66 0.83 -4.31
C ASN A 196 5.23 2.25 -4.42
N ASP A 197 6.48 2.35 -4.84
CA ASP A 197 7.23 3.61 -5.04
C ASP A 197 6.49 4.64 -5.90
N PHE A 198 5.79 4.19 -6.94
CA PHE A 198 4.98 5.03 -7.80
C PHE A 198 3.82 5.73 -7.04
N LEU A 199 3.06 4.99 -6.22
CA LEU A 199 2.02 5.58 -5.36
C LEU A 199 2.61 6.45 -4.26
N ALA A 200 3.70 6.02 -3.63
CA ALA A 200 4.42 6.82 -2.63
C ALA A 200 4.93 8.15 -3.20
N ALA A 201 5.11 8.22 -4.53
CA ALA A 201 5.47 9.43 -5.27
C ALA A 201 4.29 10.28 -5.75
N GLY A 202 3.06 9.89 -5.45
CA GLY A 202 1.85 10.60 -5.86
C GLY A 202 1.36 10.24 -7.27
N GLY A 203 1.84 9.12 -7.84
CA GLY A 203 1.28 8.51 -9.03
C GLY A 203 -0.23 8.28 -8.93
N ASP A 204 -0.95 8.14 -10.05
CA ASP A 204 -2.42 8.06 -10.11
C ASP A 204 -3.18 9.24 -9.43
N GLY A 205 -2.46 10.32 -9.15
CA GLY A 205 -3.01 11.51 -8.48
C GLY A 205 -3.18 11.33 -6.98
N TYR A 206 -2.42 10.42 -6.35
CA TYR A 206 -2.34 10.26 -4.90
C TYR A 206 -1.48 11.36 -4.26
N THR A 207 -1.80 12.62 -4.53
CA THR A 207 -0.98 13.79 -4.12
C THR A 207 -0.97 14.06 -2.62
N MET A 208 -1.85 13.40 -1.85
CA MET A 208 -1.81 13.39 -0.38
C MET A 208 -0.70 12.48 0.17
N LEU A 209 -0.17 11.59 -0.67
CA LEU A 209 1.01 10.78 -0.34
C LEU A 209 2.28 11.54 -0.71
N GLY A 210 3.38 11.17 -0.07
CA GLY A 210 4.68 11.78 -0.30
C GLY A 210 5.55 11.78 0.96
N GLY A 211 6.51 12.69 1.00
CA GLY A 211 7.45 12.82 2.11
C GLY A 211 8.62 11.85 2.04
N ALA A 212 9.31 11.69 3.18
CA ALA A 212 10.44 10.78 3.32
C ALA A 212 9.99 9.32 3.14
N ARG A 213 10.81 8.53 2.46
CA ARG A 213 10.51 7.13 2.13
C ARG A 213 11.63 6.23 2.58
N GLU A 214 11.26 5.06 3.06
CA GLU A 214 12.16 3.93 3.19
C GLU A 214 11.88 2.97 2.04
N GLU A 215 12.89 2.63 1.25
CA GLU A 215 12.76 1.77 0.07
C GLU A 215 13.19 0.33 0.39
N GLY A 216 12.41 -0.63 -0.07
CA GLY A 216 12.62 -2.06 0.08
C GLY A 216 13.03 -2.74 -1.24
N PRO A 217 12.90 -4.08 -1.34
CA PRO A 217 13.17 -4.82 -2.56
C PRO A 217 12.12 -4.53 -3.62
N SER A 218 12.30 -5.13 -4.80
CA SER A 218 11.29 -5.10 -5.84
C SER A 218 10.01 -5.83 -5.39
N MET A 219 8.85 -5.32 -5.81
CA MET A 219 7.56 -5.92 -5.45
C MET A 219 7.43 -7.36 -5.96
N ASP A 220 7.98 -7.67 -7.13
CA ASP A 220 7.94 -9.03 -7.69
C ASP A 220 8.75 -10.01 -6.82
N GLU A 221 9.89 -9.59 -6.27
CA GLU A 221 10.67 -10.43 -5.36
C GLU A 221 9.91 -10.70 -4.05
N ALA A 222 9.35 -9.65 -3.44
CA ALA A 222 8.55 -9.78 -2.23
C ALA A 222 7.31 -10.67 -2.46
N PHE A 223 6.61 -10.49 -3.57
CA PHE A 223 5.44 -11.30 -3.93
C PHE A 223 5.82 -12.76 -4.18
N LYS A 224 6.93 -13.02 -4.90
CA LYS A 224 7.47 -14.38 -5.08
C LYS A 224 7.75 -15.04 -3.72
N ASN A 225 8.45 -14.36 -2.82
CA ASN A 225 8.80 -14.88 -1.49
C ASN A 225 7.54 -15.14 -0.63
N TYR A 226 6.51 -14.32 -0.77
CA TYR A 226 5.23 -14.54 -0.11
C TYR A 226 4.52 -15.80 -0.64
N LEU A 227 4.46 -15.97 -1.96
CA LEU A 227 3.82 -17.12 -2.60
C LEU A 227 4.42 -18.47 -2.19
N GLU A 228 5.73 -18.53 -1.91
CA GLU A 228 6.42 -19.77 -1.50
C GLU A 228 5.90 -20.34 -0.16
N LYS A 229 5.29 -19.51 0.68
CA LYS A 229 4.80 -19.89 2.03
C LYS A 229 3.31 -19.62 2.25
N ALA A 230 2.66 -18.85 1.39
CA ALA A 230 1.27 -18.49 1.55
C ALA A 230 0.32 -19.68 1.33
N ASP A 231 -0.69 -19.78 2.19
CA ASP A 231 -1.85 -20.64 1.93
C ASP A 231 -2.79 -19.94 0.95
N LEU A 232 -2.68 -20.30 -0.33
CA LEU A 232 -3.45 -19.67 -1.41
C LEU A 232 -4.94 -20.00 -1.37
N THR A 233 -5.37 -21.00 -0.60
CA THR A 233 -6.80 -21.36 -0.50
C THR A 233 -7.63 -20.26 0.17
N LYS A 234 -6.98 -19.40 0.98
CA LYS A 234 -7.59 -18.20 1.58
C LYS A 234 -8.08 -17.17 0.55
N TYR A 235 -7.59 -17.26 -0.69
CA TYR A 235 -7.93 -16.37 -1.79
C TYR A 235 -8.90 -17.00 -2.80
N ALA A 236 -9.71 -17.98 -2.37
CA ALA A 236 -10.62 -18.71 -3.26
C ALA A 236 -11.76 -17.86 -3.87
N VAL A 237 -12.20 -16.81 -3.17
CA VAL A 237 -13.29 -15.94 -3.66
C VAL A 237 -12.70 -14.80 -4.47
N VAL A 238 -13.02 -14.73 -5.77
CA VAL A 238 -12.43 -13.74 -6.70
C VAL A 238 -12.72 -12.30 -6.29
N ASN A 239 -13.96 -11.98 -5.91
CA ASN A 239 -14.37 -10.65 -5.45
C ASN A 239 -14.94 -10.77 -4.03
N PRO A 240 -14.07 -10.82 -3.00
CA PRO A 240 -14.49 -11.22 -1.65
C PRO A 240 -15.24 -10.12 -0.87
N ASN A 241 -15.21 -8.86 -1.31
CA ASN A 241 -15.86 -7.73 -0.64
C ASN A 241 -15.58 -7.69 0.88
N SER A 242 -14.31 -7.91 1.26
CA SER A 242 -13.89 -8.22 2.63
C SER A 242 -12.99 -7.16 3.26
N ARG A 243 -12.37 -6.32 2.43
CA ARG A 243 -11.43 -5.26 2.81
C ARG A 243 -11.77 -3.92 2.17
N THR A 244 -12.27 -3.94 0.95
CA THR A 244 -12.88 -2.77 0.29
C THR A 244 -14.34 -3.12 0.07
N ILE A 245 -15.17 -2.77 1.07
CA ILE A 245 -16.49 -3.33 1.31
C ILE A 245 -17.56 -2.38 0.79
N SER A 246 -18.18 -2.73 -0.35
CA SER A 246 -19.28 -1.97 -0.95
C SER A 246 -20.61 -2.29 -0.26
N VAL A 247 -21.30 -1.25 0.20
CA VAL A 247 -22.58 -1.37 0.93
C VAL A 247 -23.53 -0.21 0.57
N ASP A 248 -24.83 -0.42 0.76
CA ASP A 248 -25.82 0.68 0.74
C ASP A 248 -25.94 1.26 2.15
N SER A 249 -25.53 2.51 2.34
CA SER A 249 -25.54 3.20 3.64
C SER A 249 -26.94 3.33 4.27
N LYS A 250 -28.02 3.20 3.48
CA LYS A 250 -29.39 3.24 3.99
C LYS A 250 -29.76 1.97 4.74
N THR A 251 -29.27 0.84 4.27
CA THR A 251 -29.65 -0.49 4.79
C THR A 251 -28.57 -1.09 5.67
N TYR A 252 -27.30 -0.81 5.39
CA TYR A 252 -26.18 -1.29 6.17
C TYR A 252 -26.12 -0.61 7.55
N LYS A 253 -25.86 -1.40 8.59
CA LYS A 253 -25.65 -0.92 9.96
C LYS A 253 -24.31 -1.46 10.44
N PHE A 254 -23.49 -0.57 10.98
CA PHE A 254 -22.29 -1.00 11.69
C PHE A 254 -22.71 -1.65 13.00
N GLU A 255 -22.06 -2.75 13.36
CA GLU A 255 -22.17 -3.28 14.71
C GLU A 255 -21.75 -2.18 15.69
N GLU A 256 -22.63 -1.88 16.66
CA GLU A 256 -22.29 -0.96 17.74
C GLU A 256 -21.18 -1.60 18.57
N GLU A 257 -20.11 -0.84 18.83
CA GLU A 257 -19.09 -1.25 19.79
C GLU A 257 -19.80 -1.50 21.12
N LYS A 258 -19.73 -2.73 21.65
CA LYS A 258 -20.11 -3.00 23.04
C LYS A 258 -19.27 -2.05 23.88
N ALA A 259 -19.92 -1.04 24.45
CA ALA A 259 -19.29 -0.16 25.42
C ALA A 259 -18.65 -1.03 26.50
N GLU A 260 -17.33 -0.98 26.64
CA GLU A 260 -16.68 -1.53 27.82
C GLU A 260 -17.27 -0.81 29.02
N GLN A 261 -18.01 -1.56 29.85
CA GLN A 261 -18.46 -1.08 31.14
C GLN A 261 -17.24 -0.57 31.91
N PRO A 262 -17.31 0.61 32.55
CA PRO A 262 -16.21 1.09 33.36
C PRO A 262 -15.90 0.03 34.42
N LYS A 263 -14.64 -0.42 34.49
CA LYS A 263 -14.17 -1.25 35.58
C LYS A 263 -14.36 -0.44 36.86
N GLU A 264 -15.31 -0.85 37.69
CA GLU A 264 -15.46 -0.31 39.04
C GLU A 264 -14.13 -0.51 39.78
N ASP A 265 -13.57 0.61 40.20
CA ASP A 265 -12.38 0.69 41.03
C ASP A 265 -12.78 0.25 42.44
N ASN A 266 -12.62 -1.04 42.73
CA ASN A 266 -12.77 -1.56 44.10
C ASN A 266 -11.56 -1.15 44.94
N SER A 267 -11.58 0.11 45.38
CA SER A 267 -10.77 0.59 46.49
C SER A 267 -11.17 -0.18 47.77
N TYR A 268 -10.29 -1.06 48.22
CA TYR A 268 -10.45 -1.76 49.48
C TYR A 268 -10.10 -0.79 50.63
N THR A 269 -11.12 -0.17 51.21
CA THR A 269 -11.01 0.50 52.51
C THR A 269 -11.35 -0.51 53.60
N GLY A 270 -10.43 -0.66 54.54
CA GLY A 270 -10.45 -1.73 55.54
C GLY A 270 -11.58 -1.63 56.55
N ASN A 271 -11.81 -2.74 57.25
CA ASN A 271 -12.33 -2.66 58.60
C ASN A 271 -11.77 -3.76 59.50
N VAL A 272 -11.45 -3.30 60.71
CA VAL A 272 -10.81 -4.00 61.82
C VAL A 272 -11.80 -4.96 62.49
N GLY A 273 -11.34 -6.16 62.82
CA GLY A 273 -12.09 -7.15 63.60
C GLY A 273 -11.18 -8.04 64.45
N SER A 274 -11.17 -7.77 65.75
CA SER A 274 -10.47 -8.47 66.83
C SER A 274 -11.05 -9.86 67.11
N GLY A 275 -10.21 -10.85 67.46
CA GLY A 275 -10.63 -11.96 68.32
C GLY A 275 -9.94 -13.32 68.16
N ALA A 276 -8.93 -13.56 69.00
CA ALA A 276 -8.65 -14.80 69.76
C ALA A 276 -8.38 -16.17 69.05
N ASN A 277 -7.09 -16.52 69.06
CA ASN A 277 -6.46 -17.66 69.78
C ASN A 277 -6.37 -19.09 69.18
N GLN A 278 -5.13 -19.60 69.35
CA GLN A 278 -4.61 -20.99 69.43
C GLN A 278 -4.23 -21.79 68.17
N GLY A 279 -2.96 -22.22 68.16
CA GLY A 279 -2.44 -23.34 67.37
C GLY A 279 -0.96 -23.20 67.01
N GLU A 280 -0.07 -23.63 67.91
CA GLU A 280 1.39 -23.73 67.76
C GLU A 280 1.84 -24.52 66.51
N GLN A 281 2.95 -24.14 65.86
CA GLN A 281 4.24 -24.83 66.01
C GLN A 281 5.40 -24.12 65.26
N SER A 282 6.57 -24.26 65.88
CA SER A 282 7.92 -23.73 65.62
C SER A 282 8.47 -24.09 64.22
N THR A 283 9.58 -23.60 63.65
CA THR A 283 10.79 -22.87 64.09
C THR A 283 11.62 -22.62 62.81
N LYS A 284 12.28 -21.47 62.67
CA LYS A 284 13.74 -21.31 62.57
C LYS A 284 14.10 -19.98 61.90
N GLU A 285 14.82 -19.18 62.66
CA GLU A 285 15.56 -17.99 62.28
C GLU A 285 16.81 -18.32 61.47
N GLU A 286 17.20 -17.39 60.60
CA GLU A 286 18.55 -16.86 60.34
C GLU A 286 18.37 -15.88 59.16
N GLY A 287 18.84 -14.64 59.09
CA GLY A 287 19.76 -13.83 59.87
C GLY A 287 20.33 -12.76 58.91
N VAL A 288 19.95 -11.49 59.12
CA VAL A 288 20.75 -10.22 59.01
C VAL A 288 21.74 -10.06 57.82
N THR A 289 21.70 -9.04 56.96
CA THR A 289 22.22 -7.65 57.17
C THR A 289 21.85 -6.80 55.92
N SER A 290 21.12 -5.69 56.02
CA SER A 290 21.56 -4.29 56.22
C SER A 290 22.70 -3.78 55.32
N GLY A 291 22.36 -2.82 54.46
CA GLY A 291 23.27 -1.94 53.73
C GLY A 291 22.51 -0.74 53.16
N LYS A 292 22.39 0.32 53.96
CA LYS A 292 21.97 1.68 53.55
C LYS A 292 23.21 2.49 53.15
N VAL A 293 22.97 3.64 52.49
CA VAL A 293 23.84 4.82 52.20
C VAL A 293 24.02 5.00 50.68
N GLU A 294 23.83 6.15 50.02
CA GLU A 294 23.31 7.49 50.32
C GLU A 294 23.04 8.17 48.97
N GLN A 295 22.23 9.24 49.01
CA GLN A 295 21.99 10.16 47.90
C GLN A 295 23.25 10.96 47.54
N ASN A 296 23.36 11.34 46.26
CA ASN A 296 23.78 12.69 45.91
C ASN A 296 23.11 13.10 44.59
N GLY A 297 22.33 14.18 44.66
CA GLY A 297 21.78 14.85 43.49
C GLY A 297 22.83 15.70 42.79
N ASN A 298 22.51 16.13 41.57
CA ASN A 298 22.70 17.51 41.17
C ASN A 298 21.70 17.87 40.07
N ASN A 299 21.11 19.03 40.30
CA ASN A 299 20.04 19.69 39.58
C ASN A 299 20.72 20.83 38.80
N GLU A 300 20.54 20.94 37.48
CA GLU A 300 20.79 22.19 36.78
C GLU A 300 19.63 22.51 35.83
N GLN A 301 18.79 23.43 36.30
CA GLN A 301 17.89 24.27 35.54
C GLN A 301 18.68 25.43 34.93
N ARG A 302 18.43 25.76 33.66
CA ARG A 302 18.68 27.11 33.13
C ARG A 302 17.55 27.53 32.17
N LYS A 303 16.73 28.46 32.68
CA LYS A 303 15.93 29.48 31.97
C LYS A 303 16.92 30.62 31.62
N VAL A 304 16.88 31.46 30.58
CA VAL A 304 15.89 32.28 29.86
C VAL A 304 16.65 32.71 28.56
N GLU A 305 16.08 32.96 27.37
CA GLU A 305 15.58 34.28 26.91
C GLU A 305 15.02 34.21 25.48
N ASN A 306 13.90 34.90 25.30
CA ASN A 306 13.28 35.27 24.02
C ASN A 306 14.04 36.42 23.36
N VAL A 307 14.14 36.40 22.03
CA VAL A 307 14.23 37.62 21.22
C VAL A 307 13.32 37.46 20.01
N GLU A 308 12.25 38.26 19.99
CA GLU A 308 11.49 38.65 18.80
C GLU A 308 12.36 39.47 17.85
N ASN A 309 12.18 39.31 16.53
CA ASN A 309 12.13 40.46 15.64
C ASN A 309 11.34 40.14 14.36
N LYS A 310 10.55 41.14 13.98
CA LYS A 310 9.60 41.23 12.88
C LYS A 310 10.26 41.73 11.58
N ASP A 311 9.58 41.40 10.48
CA ASP A 311 9.35 42.15 9.23
C ASP A 311 10.52 42.83 8.49
N GLU A 312 10.72 42.48 7.20
CA GLU A 312 10.47 43.39 6.07
C GLU A 312 10.79 42.76 4.69
N GLU A 313 9.88 42.99 3.74
CA GLU A 313 10.05 42.80 2.29
C GLU A 313 10.94 43.88 1.67
N ALA A 314 11.75 43.56 0.66
CA ALA A 314 12.06 44.49 -0.43
C ALA A 314 12.61 43.80 -1.69
N LYS A 315 11.98 44.10 -2.83
CA LYS A 315 12.47 43.94 -4.22
C LYS A 315 13.62 44.92 -4.52
N SER A 316 14.59 44.52 -5.34
CA SER A 316 14.98 45.16 -6.63
C SER A 316 16.25 44.49 -7.18
N GLU A 317 16.18 43.95 -8.40
CA GLU A 317 16.78 44.48 -9.65
C GLU A 317 18.31 44.36 -9.80
N SER A 318 18.68 43.38 -10.63
CA SER A 318 19.69 43.36 -11.71
C SER A 318 20.86 44.35 -11.69
N LYS A 319 22.07 43.79 -11.83
CA LYS A 319 23.07 44.30 -12.79
C LYS A 319 23.94 43.18 -13.35
N ALA A 320 23.93 43.08 -14.67
CA ALA A 320 24.70 42.15 -15.47
C ALA A 320 26.18 42.58 -15.59
N THR A 321 27.08 41.61 -15.79
CA THR A 321 28.29 41.82 -16.59
C THR A 321 28.50 40.61 -17.50
N ASN A 322 28.51 40.92 -18.80
CA ASN A 322 28.71 40.03 -19.93
C ASN A 322 30.21 39.79 -20.15
N VAL A 323 30.61 38.56 -20.45
CA VAL A 323 31.70 38.28 -21.39
C VAL A 323 31.18 37.31 -22.45
N LYS A 324 31.59 37.56 -23.69
CA LYS A 324 30.83 37.43 -24.93
C LYS A 324 31.58 36.53 -25.94
N LEU A 325 30.86 35.52 -26.47
CA LEU A 325 30.91 34.93 -27.84
C LEU A 325 32.14 34.10 -28.30
N PRO A 326 32.05 33.32 -29.43
CA PRO A 326 30.94 33.15 -30.42
C PRO A 326 30.51 31.67 -30.69
N THR A 327 29.27 31.29 -31.02
CA THR A 327 28.27 31.59 -32.08
C THR A 327 28.44 30.83 -33.42
N SER A 328 27.57 29.83 -33.64
CA SER A 328 26.79 29.60 -34.88
C SER A 328 25.62 28.65 -34.53
N ALA A 329 24.43 29.16 -34.19
CA ALA A 329 23.32 29.55 -35.07
C ALA A 329 22.68 28.39 -35.87
N ALA A 330 21.58 27.83 -35.33
CA ALA A 330 20.33 27.54 -36.07
C ALA A 330 19.16 27.19 -35.12
N ASN A 331 18.39 28.23 -34.79
CA ASN A 331 16.97 28.32 -34.38
C ASN A 331 16.19 27.12 -33.81
N ASN A 332 15.81 27.31 -32.53
CA ASN A 332 14.42 27.45 -32.01
C ASN A 332 13.33 26.49 -32.50
N GLN A 333 12.83 25.66 -31.59
CA GLN A 333 11.67 26.05 -30.76
C GLN A 333 11.79 25.42 -29.35
N VAL A 334 12.03 26.26 -28.34
CA VAL A 334 11.80 25.92 -26.94
C VAL A 334 10.32 26.18 -26.69
N VAL A 335 9.54 25.12 -26.54
CA VAL A 335 8.22 25.21 -25.92
C VAL A 335 8.47 25.21 -24.41
N GLU A 336 8.40 26.38 -23.80
CA GLU A 336 8.13 26.47 -22.36
C GLU A 336 6.79 25.77 -22.11
N ASN A 337 6.84 24.66 -21.39
CA ASN A 337 5.65 24.10 -20.75
C ASN A 337 5.93 24.08 -19.25
N SER A 338 5.56 25.18 -18.60
CA SER A 338 5.28 25.20 -17.17
C SER A 338 4.11 24.26 -16.90
N LYS A 339 4.40 22.97 -16.71
CA LYS A 339 3.47 21.99 -16.13
C LYS A 339 4.09 21.50 -14.84
N GLU A 340 3.35 21.63 -13.74
CA GLU A 340 3.61 20.88 -12.51
C GLU A 340 3.98 19.45 -12.89
N ASN A 341 5.12 18.96 -12.40
CA ASN A 341 5.68 17.67 -12.74
C ASN A 341 4.85 16.54 -12.08
N LYS A 342 3.60 16.36 -12.51
CA LYS A 342 2.68 15.33 -12.01
C LYS A 342 3.00 14.01 -12.70
N LEU A 343 3.21 12.96 -11.89
CA LEU A 343 3.43 11.60 -12.39
C LEU A 343 2.22 11.13 -13.23
N PRO A 344 2.46 10.27 -14.24
CA PRO A 344 1.39 9.78 -15.11
C PRO A 344 0.36 8.93 -14.35
N ASN A 345 -0.85 8.80 -14.90
CA ASN A 345 -1.88 7.88 -14.41
C ASN A 345 -1.76 6.54 -15.16
N THR A 346 -1.78 5.42 -14.43
CA THR A 346 -1.79 4.04 -14.94
C THR A 346 -3.09 3.65 -15.66
N GLY A 347 -4.08 4.57 -15.63
CA GLY A 347 -5.47 4.38 -16.03
C GLY A 347 -5.92 4.89 -17.40
N MET A 348 -5.13 5.61 -18.19
CA MET A 348 -5.67 6.24 -19.42
C MET A 348 -6.09 5.25 -20.52
N ASN A 349 -7.16 5.67 -21.23
CA ASN A 349 -7.94 4.97 -22.25
C ASN A 349 -7.08 4.57 -23.46
N THR A 350 -7.55 3.59 -24.22
CA THR A 350 -6.86 2.78 -25.26
C THR A 350 -6.14 3.51 -26.42
N ASN A 351 -6.00 4.83 -26.45
CA ASN A 351 -5.43 5.58 -27.58
C ASN A 351 -4.27 6.51 -27.21
N SER A 352 -3.35 6.08 -26.34
CA SER A 352 -2.06 6.78 -26.21
C SER A 352 -0.91 5.78 -26.18
N THR A 353 -0.54 5.34 -27.38
CA THR A 353 0.81 4.86 -27.68
C THR A 353 1.79 6.00 -27.44
N THR A 354 2.32 6.06 -26.23
CA THR A 354 3.69 6.54 -26.02
C THR A 354 4.46 5.41 -25.36
N ALA A 355 4.51 4.28 -26.07
CA ALA A 355 5.42 3.19 -25.81
C ALA A 355 6.79 3.57 -26.37
N LEU A 356 7.57 4.33 -25.60
CA LEU A 356 9.01 4.40 -25.78
C LEU A 356 9.63 3.62 -24.62
N GLY A 357 9.89 2.33 -24.87
CA GLY A 357 10.83 1.57 -24.05
C GLY A 357 10.37 0.23 -23.44
N LEU A 358 9.48 -0.56 -24.03
CA LEU A 358 9.18 -1.92 -23.53
C LEU A 358 8.93 -2.99 -24.61
N SER A 359 9.46 -2.80 -25.83
CA SER A 359 9.22 -3.68 -26.98
C SER A 359 9.85 -5.09 -26.90
N LEU A 360 10.59 -5.44 -25.84
CA LEU A 360 11.05 -6.83 -25.65
C LEU A 360 10.14 -7.69 -24.77
N ILE A 361 9.37 -7.13 -23.83
CA ILE A 361 8.62 -7.95 -22.87
C ILE A 361 7.30 -8.47 -23.48
N ALA A 362 6.65 -7.68 -24.34
CA ALA A 362 5.41 -8.07 -25.00
C ALA A 362 5.56 -9.26 -25.98
N LEU A 363 6.75 -9.44 -26.57
CA LEU A 363 7.03 -10.58 -27.46
C LEU A 363 7.23 -11.91 -26.69
N VAL A 364 7.60 -11.85 -25.41
CA VAL A 364 7.82 -13.07 -24.61
C VAL A 364 6.49 -13.64 -24.09
N GLY A 365 5.54 -12.79 -23.67
CA GLY A 365 4.21 -13.25 -23.25
C GLY A 365 3.43 -13.99 -24.34
N ALA A 366 3.52 -13.53 -25.59
CA ALA A 366 2.89 -14.21 -26.73
C ALA A 366 3.54 -15.57 -27.07
N ALA A 367 4.85 -15.73 -26.84
CA ALA A 367 5.56 -16.97 -27.11
C ALA A 367 5.26 -18.07 -26.07
N VAL A 368 5.06 -17.70 -24.81
CA VAL A 368 4.67 -18.64 -23.73
C VAL A 368 3.26 -19.20 -23.98
N ARG A 369 2.33 -18.39 -24.53
CA ARG A 369 0.96 -18.82 -24.85
C ARG A 369 0.90 -19.92 -25.91
N ARG A 370 1.85 -19.95 -26.85
CA ARG A 370 1.90 -20.95 -27.94
C ARG A 370 2.53 -22.28 -27.52
N LYS A 371 3.34 -22.29 -26.46
CA LYS A 371 4.03 -23.51 -25.98
C LYS A 371 3.24 -24.27 -24.90
N LEU A 372 2.13 -23.72 -24.42
CA LEU A 372 1.23 -24.35 -23.45
C LEU A 372 -0.07 -24.88 -24.08
N SER A 373 -0.26 -24.66 -25.39
CA SER A 373 -1.40 -25.15 -26.19
C SER A 373 -1.04 -26.32 -27.11
N GLU A 374 0.19 -26.82 -27.04
CA GLU A 374 0.68 -28.10 -27.57
C GLU A 374 1.09 -28.96 -26.37
#